data_AF-A0A8S2XJK7-F1
#
_entry.id   AF-A0A8S2XJK7-F1
#
_cell.length_a   1.000
_cell.length_b   1.000
_cell.length_c   1.000
_cell.angle_alpha   90.00
_cell.angle_beta   90.00
_cell.angle_gamma   90.00
#
_symmetry.space_group_name_H-M   'P 1'
#
loop_
_entity.id
_entity.type
_entity.pdbx_description
1 polymer ?
#
loop_
_entity_poly.entity_id
_entity_poly.type
_entity_poly.pdbx_seq_one_letter_code
_entity_poly.pdbx_strand_id
1 'polypeptide(L)'
;MLHAGIEALFGRNRDGHRTRHIFHLRRRHHNHDHKDEHYDLSKFFLEKPQLDKLSIHDSTFAFGAMQGWRSTMEDKHKHLIPFDNHAWKSWSYFSIFDGHNGLGTAQSASEQLDIHLLNELNHMLDNQHTSAVILDTDGSRRSSQI
;
A
#
# COMPACT_ATOMS: atom_id res chain seq x y z
N MET A 1 25.22 6.97 -12.87
CA MET A 1 25.46 7.04 -11.41
C MET A 1 24.20 6.57 -10.67
N LEU A 2 23.78 5.31 -10.88
CA LEU A 2 22.51 4.73 -10.35
C LEU A 2 22.64 3.20 -10.20
N HIS A 3 23.77 2.74 -9.66
CA HIS A 3 24.04 1.29 -9.51
C HIS A 3 24.41 0.86 -8.09
N ALA A 4 24.28 1.74 -7.09
CA ALA A 4 24.69 1.46 -5.72
C ALA A 4 23.54 1.29 -4.72
N GLY A 5 22.28 1.32 -5.17
CA GLY A 5 21.10 1.37 -4.28
C GLY A 5 20.44 0.02 -3.94
N ILE A 6 20.69 -1.05 -4.70
CA ILE A 6 19.94 -2.32 -4.58
C ILE A 6 20.69 -3.37 -3.74
N GLU A 7 22.01 -3.23 -3.56
CA GLU A 7 22.85 -4.20 -2.83
C GLU A 7 22.68 -4.12 -1.29
N ALA A 8 22.10 -3.04 -0.76
CA ALA A 8 21.93 -2.87 0.69
C ALA A 8 20.73 -3.63 1.29
N LEU A 9 19.81 -4.14 0.45
CA LEU A 9 18.60 -4.83 0.92
C LEU A 9 18.78 -6.36 1.04
N PHE A 10 19.79 -6.93 0.39
CA PHE A 10 20.13 -8.34 0.48
C PHE A 10 21.58 -8.44 0.92
N GLY A 11 21.82 -8.61 2.22
CA GLY A 11 23.16 -8.74 2.81
C GLY A 11 24.00 -9.85 2.17
N ARG A 12 24.65 -9.53 1.04
CA ARG A 12 25.68 -10.33 0.39
C ARG A 12 26.96 -9.51 0.38
N ASN A 13 27.99 -10.03 1.03
CA ASN A 13 29.35 -9.59 0.76
C ASN A 13 29.81 -10.14 -0.60
N ARG A 14 30.76 -9.46 -1.22
CA ARG A 14 31.34 -9.77 -2.55
C ARG A 14 32.07 -11.11 -2.63
N ASP A 15 32.17 -11.85 -1.54
CA ASP A 15 33.05 -13.02 -1.43
C ASP A 15 32.30 -14.36 -1.43
N GLY A 16 30.99 -14.36 -1.73
CA GLY A 16 30.21 -15.58 -1.96
C GLY A 16 29.94 -16.47 -0.73
N HIS A 17 30.45 -16.11 0.46
CA HIS A 17 30.17 -16.83 1.69
C HIS A 17 28.91 -16.33 2.39
N ARG A 18 27.97 -17.26 2.68
CA ARG A 18 26.73 -17.02 3.43
C ARG A 18 27.04 -16.41 4.80
N THR A 19 26.65 -15.17 5.01
CA THR A 19 26.47 -14.59 6.36
C THR A 19 25.26 -15.27 7.00
N ARG A 20 25.48 -16.41 7.64
CA ARG A 20 24.67 -16.82 8.79
C ARG A 20 24.90 -15.75 9.85
N HIS A 21 23.83 -15.22 10.47
CA HIS A 21 23.82 -14.13 11.47
C HIS A 21 23.55 -12.70 10.94
N ILE A 22 22.31 -12.44 10.50
CA ILE A 22 21.76 -11.06 10.48
C ILE A 22 20.72 -10.85 11.61
N PHE A 23 20.37 -11.88 12.38
CA PHE A 23 19.56 -11.73 13.59
C PHE A 23 20.41 -11.76 14.87
N HIS A 24 21.32 -10.78 15.03
CA HIS A 24 21.72 -10.37 16.37
C HIS A 24 20.71 -9.32 16.84
N LEU A 25 19.54 -9.78 17.27
CA LEU A 25 18.69 -9.00 18.16
C LEU A 25 19.58 -8.53 19.31
N ARG A 26 19.67 -7.21 19.50
CA ARG A 26 20.31 -6.57 20.64
C ARG A 26 19.59 -7.05 21.91
N ARG A 27 20.01 -8.18 22.48
CA ARG A 27 19.57 -8.65 23.80
C ARG A 27 19.96 -7.58 24.81
N ARG A 28 18.98 -6.81 25.27
CA ARG A 28 19.12 -6.15 26.58
C ARG A 28 19.15 -7.28 27.61
N HIS A 29 20.27 -7.40 28.32
CA HIS A 29 20.39 -8.28 29.46
C HIS A 29 19.42 -7.79 30.54
N HIS A 30 18.25 -8.42 30.62
CA HIS A 30 17.43 -8.40 31.83
C HIS A 30 17.36 -9.84 32.32
N ASN A 31 18.02 -10.10 33.44
CA ASN A 31 17.89 -11.37 34.15
C ASN A 31 16.46 -11.47 34.68
N HIS A 32 15.63 -12.26 34.01
CA HIS A 32 14.43 -12.81 34.59
C HIS A 32 14.32 -14.27 34.18
N ASP A 33 14.03 -15.08 35.19
CA ASP A 33 13.83 -16.50 35.19
C ASP A 33 12.60 -16.83 34.33
N HIS A 34 12.80 -16.90 33.01
CA HIS A 34 11.74 -17.19 32.04
C HIS A 34 11.87 -18.64 31.61
N LYS A 35 10.87 -19.44 31.98
CA LYS A 35 10.58 -20.74 31.38
C LYS A 35 10.75 -20.62 29.87
N ASP A 36 11.54 -21.52 29.27
CA ASP A 36 11.75 -21.61 27.83
C ASP A 36 10.43 -21.93 27.12
N GLU A 37 9.57 -20.94 26.95
CA GLU A 37 8.45 -21.01 26.03
C GLU A 37 9.04 -21.06 24.63
N HIS A 38 9.04 -22.27 24.07
CA HIS A 38 9.44 -22.53 22.70
C HIS A 38 8.46 -21.79 21.77
N TYR A 39 8.77 -20.55 21.39
CA TYR A 39 7.98 -19.82 20.41
C TYR A 39 8.05 -20.55 19.07
N ASP A 40 6.91 -21.06 18.61
CA ASP A 40 6.79 -21.66 17.29
C ASP A 40 6.86 -20.57 16.21
N LEU A 41 8.08 -20.29 15.76
CA LEU A 41 8.35 -19.32 14.70
C LEU A 41 7.86 -19.79 13.33
N SER A 42 7.55 -21.09 13.16
CA SER A 42 7.06 -21.63 11.88
C SER A 42 5.70 -21.05 11.49
N LYS A 43 4.95 -20.52 12.47
CA LYS A 43 3.71 -19.78 12.23
C LYS A 43 3.93 -18.49 11.43
N PHE A 44 5.08 -17.82 11.60
CA PHE A 44 5.34 -16.50 11.02
C PHE A 44 6.31 -16.54 9.83
N PHE A 45 7.19 -17.54 9.79
CA PHE A 45 8.26 -17.62 8.82
C PHE A 45 8.33 -18.98 8.13
N LEU A 46 8.60 -18.95 6.83
CA LEU A 46 8.93 -20.12 6.02
C LEU A 46 10.37 -20.57 6.26
N GLU A 47 10.67 -21.83 5.94
CA GLU A 47 12.04 -22.36 5.94
C GLU A 47 12.91 -21.76 4.82
N LYS A 48 12.27 -21.36 3.71
CA LYS A 48 12.90 -20.72 2.55
C LYS A 48 11.99 -19.60 2.03
N PRO A 49 12.55 -18.54 1.43
CA PRO A 49 11.73 -17.44 0.94
C PRO A 49 10.98 -17.86 -0.33
N GLN A 50 9.73 -17.42 -0.45
CA GLN A 50 8.98 -17.46 -1.69
C GLN A 50 9.42 -16.29 -2.58
N LEU A 51 10.05 -16.64 -3.70
CA LEU A 51 10.70 -15.68 -4.60
C LEU A 51 9.83 -15.31 -5.81
N ASP A 52 8.67 -15.95 -5.97
CA ASP A 52 7.73 -15.63 -7.04
C ASP A 52 7.31 -14.16 -6.96
N LYS A 53 7.44 -13.47 -8.08
CA LYS A 53 7.12 -12.05 -8.19
C LYS A 53 5.82 -11.88 -8.94
N LEU A 54 4.84 -11.25 -8.29
CA LEU A 54 3.76 -10.60 -9.02
C LEU A 54 4.33 -9.33 -9.64
N SER A 55 4.32 -9.25 -10.97
CA SER A 55 4.83 -8.08 -11.70
C SER A 55 3.74 -7.57 -12.63
N ILE A 56 3.49 -6.26 -12.58
CA ILE A 56 2.54 -5.55 -13.45
C ILE A 56 3.30 -4.37 -14.02
N HIS A 57 3.19 -4.14 -15.31
CA HIS A 57 3.84 -3.01 -15.97
C HIS A 57 3.00 -2.47 -17.11
N ASP A 58 3.17 -1.19 -17.36
CA ASP A 58 2.74 -0.46 -18.53
C ASP A 58 3.92 0.42 -18.99
N SER A 59 3.75 1.11 -20.10
CA SER A 59 4.65 2.13 -20.64
C SER A 59 5.01 3.23 -19.64
N THR A 60 4.15 3.51 -18.65
CA THR A 60 4.27 4.64 -17.72
C THR A 60 4.42 4.25 -16.25
N PHE A 61 4.17 2.98 -15.88
CA PHE A 61 4.34 2.51 -14.51
C PHE A 61 4.73 1.04 -14.45
N ALA A 62 5.33 0.65 -13.33
CA ALA A 62 5.59 -0.74 -13.00
C ALA A 62 5.35 -1.00 -11.51
N PHE A 63 4.95 -2.22 -11.19
CA PHE A 63 4.67 -2.71 -9.87
C PHE A 63 5.25 -4.11 -9.70
N GLY A 64 5.77 -4.40 -8.51
CA GLY A 64 6.33 -5.69 -8.15
C GLY A 64 6.01 -6.02 -6.69
N ALA A 65 5.54 -7.24 -6.44
CA ALA A 65 5.30 -7.76 -5.10
C ALA A 65 5.85 -9.18 -4.94
N MET A 66 6.30 -9.52 -3.74
CA MET A 66 6.90 -10.81 -3.41
C MET A 66 6.69 -11.09 -1.92
N GLN A 67 6.29 -12.31 -1.58
CA GLN A 67 6.03 -12.71 -0.19
C GLN A 67 7.31 -12.83 0.66
N GLY A 68 8.40 -13.33 0.07
CA GLY A 68 9.65 -13.51 0.77
C GLY A 68 9.53 -14.55 1.89
N TRP A 69 9.99 -14.21 3.10
CA TRP A 69 10.11 -15.16 4.21
C TRP A 69 8.84 -15.34 5.04
N ARG A 70 7.81 -14.50 4.84
CA ARG A 70 6.57 -14.59 5.62
C ARG A 70 5.80 -15.84 5.25
N SER A 71 5.10 -16.44 6.22
CA SER A 71 4.20 -17.57 5.99
C SER A 71 2.98 -17.19 5.14
N THR A 72 2.58 -15.92 5.15
CA THR A 72 1.46 -15.36 4.39
C THR A 72 1.87 -14.09 3.64
N MET A 73 1.23 -13.81 2.50
CA MET A 73 1.31 -12.53 1.80
C MET A 73 0.08 -11.68 2.14
N GLU A 74 0.25 -10.73 3.04
CA GLU A 74 -0.85 -9.87 3.53
C GLU A 74 -0.95 -8.55 2.76
N ASP A 75 0.08 -8.16 2.01
CA ASP A 75 0.05 -6.94 1.22
C ASP A 75 -1.00 -7.01 0.10
N LYS A 76 -1.60 -5.85 -0.19
CA LYS A 76 -2.47 -5.60 -1.34
C LYS A 76 -2.04 -4.35 -2.06
N HIS A 77 -2.53 -4.18 -3.28
CA HIS A 77 -2.23 -3.01 -4.10
C HIS A 77 -3.40 -2.70 -5.03
N LYS A 78 -3.48 -1.45 -5.50
CA LYS A 78 -4.42 -1.04 -6.54
C LYS A 78 -3.79 0.02 -7.43
N HIS A 79 -4.07 -0.06 -8.72
CA HIS A 79 -3.63 0.89 -9.73
C HIS A 79 -4.82 1.19 -10.65
N LEU A 80 -5.17 2.47 -10.81
CA LEU A 80 -6.23 2.94 -11.68
C LEU A 80 -5.66 4.03 -12.59
N ILE A 81 -5.68 3.76 -13.89
CA ILE A 81 -5.21 4.66 -14.94
C ILE A 81 -6.22 4.57 -16.10
N PRO A 82 -7.12 5.56 -16.26
CA PRO A 82 -7.32 6.73 -15.41
C PRO A 82 -7.96 6.40 -14.05
N PHE A 83 -8.00 7.37 -13.12
CA PHE A 83 -8.62 7.20 -11.80
C PHE A 83 -10.14 6.94 -11.92
N ASP A 84 -10.82 7.68 -12.78
CA ASP A 84 -12.18 7.37 -13.23
C ASP A 84 -12.35 7.63 -14.74
N ASN A 85 -13.52 7.30 -15.28
CA ASN A 85 -13.89 7.58 -16.67
C ASN A 85 -14.68 8.89 -16.83
N HIS A 86 -14.71 9.75 -15.80
CA HIS A 86 -15.54 10.96 -15.74
C HIS A 86 -14.70 12.20 -15.41
N ALA A 87 -14.89 12.79 -14.22
CA ALA A 87 -14.31 14.07 -13.83
C ALA A 87 -12.80 13.98 -13.56
N TRP A 88 -12.28 12.78 -13.31
CA TRP A 88 -10.90 12.50 -12.90
C TRP A 88 -10.13 11.69 -13.96
N LYS A 89 -10.55 11.75 -15.23
CA LYS A 89 -9.91 11.04 -16.36
C LYS A 89 -8.45 11.40 -16.62
N SER A 90 -7.97 12.54 -16.13
CA SER A 90 -6.57 12.97 -16.24
C SER A 90 -5.71 12.60 -15.03
N TRP A 91 -6.33 11.99 -14.02
CA TRP A 91 -5.67 11.57 -12.80
C TRP A 91 -5.43 10.06 -12.81
N SER A 92 -4.54 9.61 -11.95
CA SER A 92 -4.27 8.19 -11.72
C SER A 92 -4.19 7.94 -10.23
N TYR A 93 -4.57 6.75 -9.80
CA TYR A 93 -4.56 6.33 -8.41
C TYR A 93 -3.70 5.09 -8.24
N PHE A 94 -2.77 5.13 -7.29
CA PHE A 94 -1.92 4.02 -6.92
C PHE A 94 -1.88 3.89 -5.41
N SER A 95 -2.06 2.68 -4.90
CA SER A 95 -1.99 2.41 -3.47
C SER A 95 -1.38 1.04 -3.18
N ILE A 96 -0.69 0.96 -2.04
CA ILE A 96 -0.10 -0.24 -1.48
C ILE A 96 -0.56 -0.32 -0.03
N PHE A 97 -1.06 -1.48 0.38
CA PHE A 97 -1.60 -1.76 1.70
C PHE A 97 -0.76 -2.86 2.34
N ASP A 98 -0.04 -2.54 3.41
CA ASP A 98 0.70 -3.53 4.22
C ASP A 98 -0.25 -4.11 5.26
N GLY A 99 -0.66 -5.37 5.04
CA GLY A 99 -1.57 -6.07 5.93
C GLY A 99 -0.87 -6.58 7.18
N HIS A 100 -1.56 -6.55 8.32
CA HIS A 100 -1.09 -7.18 9.54
C HIS A 100 -2.23 -7.88 10.27
N ASN A 101 -1.90 -8.96 10.96
CA ASN A 101 -2.86 -9.82 11.68
C ASN A 101 -3.91 -10.45 10.74
N GLY A 102 -3.51 -10.74 9.50
CA GLY A 102 -4.35 -11.31 8.46
C GLY A 102 -4.65 -10.32 7.32
N LEU A 103 -5.14 -10.86 6.20
CA LEU A 103 -5.32 -10.09 4.97
C LEU A 103 -6.59 -9.22 4.92
N GLY A 104 -7.50 -9.34 5.89
CA GLY A 104 -8.84 -8.77 5.82
C GLY A 104 -8.87 -7.25 5.65
N THR A 105 -8.10 -6.52 6.46
CA THR A 105 -8.07 -5.05 6.42
C THR A 105 -7.42 -4.53 5.14
N ALA A 106 -6.25 -5.06 4.77
CA ALA A 106 -5.57 -4.65 3.53
C ALA A 106 -6.41 -4.98 2.28
N GLN A 107 -7.09 -6.12 2.27
CA GLN A 107 -8.02 -6.49 1.20
C GLN A 107 -9.19 -5.52 1.10
N SER A 108 -9.92 -5.31 2.20
CA SER A 108 -11.05 -4.39 2.24
C SER A 108 -10.65 -2.97 1.81
N ALA A 109 -9.51 -2.47 2.30
CA ALA A 109 -8.98 -1.17 1.90
C ALA A 109 -8.66 -1.11 0.41
N SER A 110 -8.04 -2.15 -0.16
CA SER A 110 -7.75 -2.21 -1.59
C SER A 110 -9.01 -2.28 -2.46
N GLU A 111 -10.11 -2.81 -1.95
CA GLU A 111 -11.36 -2.93 -2.69
C GLU A 111 -12.20 -1.65 -2.64
N GLN A 112 -12.15 -0.88 -1.54
CA GLN A 112 -13.11 0.19 -1.26
C GLN A 112 -12.52 1.61 -1.14
N LEU A 113 -11.23 1.77 -0.80
CA LEU A 113 -10.67 3.10 -0.48
C LEU A 113 -10.74 4.07 -1.66
N ASP A 114 -10.48 3.60 -2.88
CA ASP A 114 -10.58 4.38 -4.10
C ASP A 114 -12.01 4.87 -4.36
N ILE A 115 -13.01 4.02 -4.08
CA ILE A 115 -14.43 4.37 -4.24
C ILE A 115 -14.83 5.45 -3.24
N HIS A 116 -14.45 5.31 -1.97
CA HIS A 116 -14.72 6.33 -0.95
C HIS A 116 -14.04 7.65 -1.28
N LEU A 117 -12.77 7.61 -1.71
CA LEU A 117 -12.04 8.80 -2.13
C LEU A 117 -12.71 9.48 -3.32
N LEU A 118 -13.09 8.72 -4.35
CA LEU A 118 -13.73 9.26 -5.55
C LEU A 118 -15.09 9.90 -5.22
N ASN A 119 -15.87 9.28 -4.34
CA ASN A 119 -17.14 9.84 -3.87
C ASN A 119 -16.95 11.18 -3.13
N GLU A 120 -15.98 11.26 -2.23
CA GLU A 120 -15.70 12.51 -1.50
C GLU A 120 -15.20 13.60 -2.46
N LEU A 121 -14.30 13.24 -3.37
CA LEU A 121 -13.79 14.16 -4.38
C LEU A 121 -14.91 14.72 -5.28
N ASN A 122 -15.84 13.88 -5.71
CA ASN A 122 -17.01 14.31 -6.48
C ASN A 122 -17.93 15.21 -5.65
N HIS A 123 -18.18 14.88 -4.38
CA HIS A 123 -18.95 15.72 -3.48
C HIS A 123 -18.29 17.11 -3.28
N MET A 124 -16.97 17.17 -3.17
CA MET A 124 -16.23 18.44 -3.10
C MET A 124 -16.35 19.27 -4.38
N LEU A 125 -16.27 18.64 -5.56
CA LEU A 125 -16.48 19.32 -6.84
C LEU A 125 -17.90 19.91 -6.94
N ASP A 126 -18.91 19.13 -6.58
CA ASP A 126 -20.31 19.58 -6.60
C ASP A 126 -20.56 20.75 -5.63
N ASN A 127 -19.91 20.71 -4.45
CA ASN A 127 -20.02 21.79 -3.46
C ASN A 127 -19.30 23.08 -3.88
N GLN A 128 -18.23 22.99 -4.67
CA GLN A 128 -17.61 24.18 -5.26
C GLN A 128 -18.51 24.79 -6.34
N HIS A 129 -19.19 23.97 -7.13
CA HIS A 129 -20.15 24.46 -8.11
C HIS A 129 -21.39 25.09 -7.45
N THR A 130 -21.93 24.52 -6.37
CA THR A 130 -23.05 25.15 -5.65
C THR A 130 -22.66 26.45 -4.94
N SER A 131 -21.45 26.55 -4.40
CA SER A 131 -20.95 27.80 -3.80
C SER A 131 -20.68 28.90 -4.84
N ALA A 132 -20.33 28.53 -6.07
CA ALA A 132 -20.18 29.46 -7.18
C ALA A 132 -21.52 29.86 -7.85
N VAL A 133 -22.59 29.09 -7.64
CA VAL A 133 -23.92 29.30 -8.26
C VAL A 133 -24.92 29.99 -7.31
N ILE A 134 -24.55 30.34 -6.07
CA ILE A 134 -25.38 31.17 -5.18
C ILE A 134 -24.71 32.52 -4.93
N LEU A 135 -24.59 33.35 -5.97
CA LEU A 135 -24.62 34.81 -5.89
C LEU A 135 -25.00 35.35 -7.28
N ASP A 136 -26.30 35.38 -7.57
CA ASP A 136 -26.79 36.34 -8.57
C ASP A 136 -26.48 37.75 -8.05
N THR A 137 -25.84 38.57 -8.88
CA THR A 137 -25.42 39.94 -8.55
C THR A 137 -26.57 40.91 -8.26
N ASP A 138 -27.83 40.44 -8.22
CA ASP A 138 -29.00 41.27 -7.90
C ASP A 138 -29.85 40.78 -6.70
N GLY A 139 -29.54 39.62 -6.11
CA GLY A 139 -30.25 39.12 -4.92
C GLY A 139 -31.74 38.79 -5.10
N SER A 140 -32.25 38.59 -6.32
CA SER A 140 -33.66 38.25 -6.54
C SER A 140 -33.89 36.77 -6.87
N ARG A 141 -34.64 36.06 -6.02
CA ARG A 141 -35.11 34.69 -6.32
C ARG A 141 -36.26 34.74 -7.34
N ARG A 142 -36.09 34.11 -8.49
CA ARG A 142 -37.22 33.73 -9.36
C ARG A 142 -37.36 32.20 -9.47
N SER A 143 -38.56 31.71 -9.18
CA SER A 143 -38.97 30.32 -9.44
C SER A 143 -39.23 30.14 -10.94
N SER A 144 -38.56 29.20 -11.58
CA SER A 144 -38.95 28.72 -12.91
C SER A 144 -39.92 27.55 -12.75
N GLN A 145 -41.22 27.83 -12.88
CA GLN A 145 -42.16 26.88 -13.46
C GLN A 145 -42.04 26.98 -14.97
N ILE A 146 -41.75 25.86 -15.63
CA ILE A 146 -42.46 25.42 -16.84
C ILE A 146 -42.67 23.91 -16.67
#